data_AF-C9RND9-F1
#
_entry.id   AF-C9RND9-F1
#
_cell.length_a   1.000
_cell.length_b   1.000
_cell.length_c   1.000
_cell.angle_alpha   90.00
_cell.angle_beta   90.00
_cell.angle_gamma   90.00
#
_symmetry.space_group_name_H-M   'P 1'
#
loop_
_entity.id
_entity.type
_entity.pdbx_description
1 polymer ?
#
loop_
_entity_poly.entity_id
_entity_poly.type
_entity_poly.pdbx_seq_one_letter_code
_entity_poly.pdbx_strand_id
1 'polypeptide(L)'
;MNKIGIALCGVAGAILSGCFAAPQMRMNIPTDSTTYNGVTFKLHSIEKGDMGEPVEVIPNPSEGNLADLMVDTLPELEYRIGPLDQVQVVVWEHPELTSPMGQYQPAGQKVTTEGTLFYPYAGELKVAGLTAQELRKEITKRLSDKILNDPQVDVRVTGYNSRKAFVSGAVNRPGYVRFDEHPMTIPDVIAEVGGFNEKADPSFVQLRRGDKIYNIDYVRAFKENIPIERIIVKPGDQLFIPLKSEMERDRKVYVMGEVNRTSIVRMDNYLSLAEALTAAGGVNVMYASPSSIYVIRNTAKNKIDIYQLNAKNAMALALADRFEMNPRDIVYVDASGIATWNRLLGLITPTIQAVHTGSQAVYEIQLINNNGWR
;
A
#
# COMPACT_ATOMS: atom_id res chain seq x y z
N MET A 1 73.98 -10.86 8.26
CA MET A 1 72.67 -11.07 8.94
C MET A 1 71.90 -9.79 9.28
N ASN A 2 72.49 -8.58 9.35
CA ASN A 2 71.75 -7.37 9.80
C ASN A 2 71.05 -6.50 8.73
N LYS A 3 71.31 -6.69 7.43
CA LYS A 3 70.71 -5.83 6.38
C LYS A 3 69.38 -6.37 5.81
N ILE A 4 69.13 -7.67 5.94
CA ILE A 4 67.93 -8.33 5.39
C ILE A 4 66.72 -8.15 6.34
N GLY A 5 66.94 -8.17 7.67
CA GLY A 5 65.89 -7.94 8.65
C GLY A 5 65.31 -6.52 8.64
N ILE A 6 66.15 -5.51 8.41
CA ILE A 6 65.72 -4.10 8.35
C ILE A 6 64.92 -3.83 7.06
N ALA A 7 65.30 -4.45 5.94
CA ALA A 7 64.57 -4.34 4.68
C ALA A 7 63.18 -5.02 4.74
N LEU A 8 63.06 -6.17 5.42
CA LEU A 8 61.77 -6.85 5.61
C LEU A 8 60.80 -6.05 6.50
N CYS A 9 61.29 -5.42 7.58
CA CYS A 9 60.47 -4.57 8.44
C CYS A 9 60.00 -3.29 7.72
N GLY A 10 60.85 -2.69 6.86
CA GLY A 10 60.48 -1.52 6.06
C GLY A 10 59.38 -1.82 5.02
N VAL A 11 59.46 -2.98 4.37
CA VAL A 11 58.43 -3.44 3.42
C VAL A 11 57.13 -3.82 4.14
N ALA A 12 57.19 -4.44 5.32
CA ALA A 12 56.01 -4.72 6.13
C ALA A 12 55.28 -3.43 6.60
N GLY A 13 56.03 -2.40 7.01
CA GLY A 13 55.46 -1.10 7.39
C GLY A 13 54.77 -0.34 6.24
N ALA A 14 55.31 -0.47 5.02
CA ALA A 14 54.72 0.13 3.82
C ALA A 14 53.48 -0.62 3.30
N ILE A 15 53.43 -1.94 3.46
CA ILE A 15 52.25 -2.75 3.09
C ILE A 15 51.11 -2.55 4.10
N LEU A 16 51.41 -2.40 5.40
CA LEU A 16 50.41 -2.16 6.44
C LEU A 16 49.72 -0.78 6.32
N SER A 17 50.41 0.22 5.80
CA SER A 17 49.83 1.55 5.53
C SER A 17 49.00 1.58 4.24
N GLY A 18 49.26 0.67 3.29
CA GLY A 18 48.52 0.58 2.02
C GLY A 18 47.15 -0.12 2.12
N CYS A 19 46.92 -0.97 3.14
CA CYS A 19 45.67 -1.71 3.24
C CYS A 19 44.51 -0.99 3.96
N PHE A 20 44.74 0.21 4.51
CA PHE A 20 43.66 1.11 4.93
C PHE A 20 42.78 1.59 3.75
N ALA A 21 43.24 1.38 2.51
CA ALA A 21 42.57 1.79 1.29
C ALA A 21 41.85 0.63 0.55
N ALA A 22 41.47 -0.45 1.25
CA ALA A 22 40.53 -1.41 0.66
C ALA A 22 39.20 -0.69 0.40
N PRO A 23 38.64 -0.71 -0.83
CA PRO A 23 37.44 0.03 -1.17
C PRO A 23 36.28 -0.43 -0.28
N GLN A 24 35.82 0.45 0.59
CA GLN A 24 34.69 0.24 1.48
C GLN A 24 33.64 1.28 1.15
N MET A 25 32.40 0.83 1.03
CA MET A 25 31.27 1.74 1.11
C MET A 25 31.16 2.13 2.58
N ARG A 26 31.47 3.39 2.89
CA ARG A 26 31.12 4.05 4.15
C ARG A 26 30.24 5.23 3.79
N MET A 27 29.24 5.50 4.61
CA MET A 27 28.39 6.64 4.36
C MET A 27 29.08 7.90 4.90
N ASN A 28 29.73 8.67 4.02
CA ASN A 28 30.31 9.96 4.37
C ASN A 28 29.21 11.03 4.25
N ILE A 29 28.41 11.18 5.30
CA ILE A 29 27.30 12.15 5.35
C ILE A 29 27.86 13.49 5.82
N PRO A 30 27.74 14.58 5.05
CA PRO A 30 28.08 15.91 5.54
C PRO A 30 27.17 16.29 6.71
N THR A 31 27.73 16.94 7.73
CA THR A 31 27.04 17.21 9.00
C THR A 31 25.82 18.14 8.91
N ASP A 32 25.63 18.80 7.76
CA ASP A 32 24.50 19.69 7.45
C ASP A 32 23.93 19.37 6.06
N SER A 33 22.71 19.82 5.78
CA SER A 33 22.03 19.61 4.50
C SER A 33 22.90 20.07 3.33
N THR A 34 23.34 19.11 2.53
CA THR A 34 24.30 19.33 1.44
C THR A 34 23.71 18.85 0.13
N THR A 35 24.16 19.47 -0.96
CA THR A 35 23.86 19.02 -2.31
C THR A 35 25.01 18.12 -2.80
N TYR A 36 24.71 16.88 -3.15
CA TYR A 36 25.64 15.98 -3.82
C TYR A 36 25.02 15.55 -5.15
N ASN A 37 25.73 15.81 -6.26
CA ASN A 37 25.24 15.59 -7.63
C ASN A 37 23.85 16.21 -7.92
N GLY A 38 23.56 17.40 -7.35
CA GLY A 38 22.28 18.08 -7.54
C GLY A 38 21.11 17.51 -6.74
N VAL A 39 21.36 16.55 -5.84
CA VAL A 39 20.40 15.98 -4.90
C VAL A 39 20.66 16.57 -3.52
N THR A 40 19.61 17.07 -2.86
CA THR A 40 19.68 17.60 -1.49
C THR A 40 19.50 16.48 -0.48
N PHE A 41 20.41 16.39 0.48
CA PHE A 41 20.34 15.44 1.58
C PHE A 41 19.90 16.15 2.85
N LYS A 42 19.01 15.52 3.63
CA LYS A 42 18.66 15.98 4.98
C LYS A 42 18.87 14.84 5.96
N LEU A 43 19.64 15.10 7.02
CA LEU A 43 19.90 14.15 8.09
C LEU A 43 18.87 14.32 9.21
N HIS A 44 18.27 13.22 9.62
CA HIS A 44 17.30 13.11 10.70
C HIS A 44 17.83 12.17 11.79
N SER A 45 17.49 12.44 13.04
CA SER A 45 17.93 11.63 14.18
C SER A 45 16.74 10.94 14.84
N ILE A 46 16.59 9.63 14.61
CA ILE A 46 15.48 8.83 15.15
C ILE A 46 15.44 8.90 16.69
N GLU A 47 16.60 8.93 17.34
CA GLU A 47 16.70 9.07 18.81
C GLU A 47 16.11 10.36 19.37
N LYS A 48 16.06 11.42 18.57
CA LYS A 48 15.52 12.73 18.97
C LYS A 48 14.03 12.86 18.66
N GLY A 49 13.38 11.77 18.25
CA GLY A 49 11.99 11.75 17.81
C GLY A 49 11.77 12.38 16.44
N ASP A 50 12.84 12.68 15.70
CA ASP A 50 12.77 13.20 14.34
C ASP A 50 12.54 12.05 13.35
N MET A 51 11.26 11.75 13.12
CA MET A 51 10.79 10.75 12.15
C MET A 51 10.69 11.33 10.72
N GLY A 52 11.08 12.60 10.56
CA GLY A 52 10.93 13.37 9.33
C GLY A 52 9.47 13.69 9.00
N GLU A 53 9.29 14.45 7.93
CA GLU A 53 7.97 14.68 7.37
C GLU A 53 7.52 13.41 6.63
N PRO A 54 6.20 13.12 6.56
CA PRO A 54 5.69 12.17 5.59
C PRO A 54 6.26 12.49 4.21
N VAL A 55 6.59 11.46 3.42
CA VAL A 55 6.99 11.68 2.02
C VAL A 55 5.94 12.59 1.40
N GLU A 56 6.37 13.72 0.83
CA GLU A 56 5.51 14.50 -0.05
C GLU A 56 5.14 13.59 -1.22
N VAL A 57 4.03 12.86 -1.07
CA VAL A 57 3.37 12.24 -2.20
C VAL A 57 3.07 13.42 -3.10
N ILE A 58 3.76 13.51 -4.25
CA ILE A 58 3.45 14.51 -5.26
C ILE A 58 1.93 14.39 -5.44
N PRO A 59 1.14 15.40 -5.02
CA PRO A 59 -0.28 15.20 -4.87
C PRO A 59 -0.80 14.80 -6.24
N ASN A 60 -1.28 13.56 -6.34
CA ASN A 60 -1.98 13.16 -7.53
C ASN A 60 -3.22 14.06 -7.55
N PRO A 61 -3.42 14.91 -8.58
CA PRO A 61 -4.55 15.83 -8.60
C PRO A 61 -5.90 15.09 -8.54
N SER A 62 -5.88 13.79 -8.88
CA SER A 62 -7.02 12.89 -8.73
C SER A 62 -7.14 12.22 -7.36
N GLU A 63 -6.19 12.33 -6.45
CA GLU A 63 -6.30 11.70 -5.12
C GLU A 63 -7.18 12.54 -4.18
N GLY A 64 -8.25 11.93 -3.70
CA GLY A 64 -9.21 12.55 -2.80
C GLY A 64 -8.93 12.23 -1.33
N ASN A 65 -9.32 13.13 -0.43
CA ASN A 65 -9.24 12.89 1.00
C ASN A 65 -10.44 12.03 1.46
N LEU A 66 -10.18 10.95 2.19
CA LEU A 66 -11.22 10.06 2.69
C LEU A 66 -12.25 10.79 3.57
N ALA A 67 -11.81 11.79 4.34
CA ALA A 67 -12.69 12.60 5.19
C ALA A 67 -13.80 13.32 4.39
N ASP A 68 -13.53 13.67 3.12
CA ASP A 68 -14.51 14.31 2.23
C ASP A 68 -15.70 13.40 1.89
N LEU A 69 -15.55 12.09 2.11
CA LEU A 69 -16.56 11.08 1.79
C LEU A 69 -17.43 10.68 2.98
N MET A 70 -17.00 11.01 4.20
CA MET A 70 -17.65 10.55 5.42
C MET A 70 -18.89 11.39 5.71
N VAL A 71 -19.97 10.73 6.11
CA VAL A 71 -21.21 11.39 6.52
C VAL A 71 -21.43 11.18 8.02
N ASP A 72 -21.89 12.22 8.73
CA ASP A 72 -22.13 12.14 10.18
C ASP A 72 -23.24 11.13 10.54
N THR A 73 -24.28 11.08 9.71
CA THR A 73 -25.40 10.13 9.80
C THR A 73 -25.76 9.63 8.42
N LEU A 74 -26.22 8.38 8.32
CA LEU A 74 -26.75 7.87 7.06
C LEU A 74 -28.02 8.67 6.71
N PRO A 75 -28.08 9.31 5.54
CA PRO A 75 -29.25 10.07 5.13
C PRO A 75 -30.41 9.10 4.88
N GLU A 76 -31.61 9.52 5.24
CA GLU A 76 -32.82 8.93 4.67
C GLU A 76 -32.84 9.28 3.19
N LEU A 77 -32.38 8.35 2.35
CA LEU A 77 -32.40 8.50 0.91
C LEU A 77 -33.77 8.10 0.39
N GLU A 78 -34.59 9.08 0.00
CA GLU A 78 -35.80 8.79 -0.75
C GLU A 78 -35.44 8.36 -2.17
N TYR A 79 -35.80 7.13 -2.55
CA TYR A 79 -35.51 6.61 -3.87
C TYR A 79 -36.25 7.41 -4.96
N ARG A 80 -35.49 7.92 -5.93
CA ARG A 80 -36.01 8.58 -7.13
C ARG A 80 -35.84 7.66 -8.33
N ILE A 81 -36.93 7.45 -9.05
CA ILE A 81 -37.00 6.63 -10.26
C ILE A 81 -36.02 7.19 -11.30
N GLY A 82 -35.27 6.31 -11.95
CA GLY A 82 -34.33 6.66 -13.01
C GLY A 82 -34.55 5.84 -14.28
N PRO A 83 -33.82 6.19 -15.36
CA PRO A 83 -33.87 5.45 -16.61
C PRO A 83 -33.56 3.97 -16.43
N LEU A 84 -34.26 3.10 -17.18
CA LEU A 84 -34.16 1.64 -17.15
C LEU A 84 -34.74 0.94 -15.91
N ASP A 85 -35.22 1.68 -14.90
CA ASP A 85 -35.93 1.09 -13.76
C ASP A 85 -37.19 0.34 -14.21
N GLN A 86 -37.68 -0.57 -13.37
CA GLN A 86 -38.99 -1.19 -13.54
C GLN A 86 -39.92 -0.73 -12.43
N VAL A 87 -41.11 -0.28 -12.84
CA VAL A 87 -42.14 0.23 -11.95
C VAL A 87 -43.39 -0.62 -12.12
N GLN A 88 -43.89 -1.16 -11.01
CA GLN A 88 -45.18 -1.81 -10.96
C GLN A 88 -46.24 -0.79 -10.53
N VAL A 89 -47.34 -0.75 -11.27
CA VAL A 89 -48.50 0.09 -10.95
C VAL A 89 -49.67 -0.86 -10.76
N VAL A 90 -50.30 -0.80 -9.60
CA VAL A 90 -51.48 -1.58 -9.25
C VAL A 90 -52.66 -0.63 -9.15
N VAL A 91 -53.71 -0.89 -9.91
CA VAL A 91 -54.98 -0.16 -9.84
C VAL A 91 -56.02 -1.13 -9.30
N TRP A 92 -56.53 -0.85 -8.10
CA TRP A 92 -57.51 -1.72 -7.45
C TRP A 92 -58.81 -1.77 -8.25
N GLU A 93 -59.46 -2.94 -8.21
CA GLU A 93 -60.70 -3.22 -8.97
C GLU A 93 -60.55 -3.15 -10.51
N HIS A 94 -59.34 -2.89 -11.00
CA HIS A 94 -59.00 -2.76 -12.43
C HIS A 94 -57.80 -3.65 -12.80
N PRO A 95 -57.96 -4.99 -12.82
CA PRO A 95 -56.89 -5.92 -13.18
C PRO A 95 -56.34 -5.70 -14.59
N GLU A 96 -57.14 -5.17 -15.51
CA GLU A 96 -56.77 -4.80 -16.87
C GLU A 96 -55.73 -3.66 -16.93
N LEU A 97 -55.69 -2.80 -15.91
CA LEU A 97 -54.70 -1.71 -15.80
C LEU A 97 -53.46 -2.13 -15.00
N THR A 98 -53.63 -3.06 -14.07
CA THR A 98 -52.52 -3.62 -13.28
C THR A 98 -51.62 -4.53 -14.12
N SER A 99 -52.23 -5.38 -14.97
CA SER A 99 -51.52 -6.31 -15.84
C SER A 99 -52.06 -6.24 -17.27
N PRO A 100 -51.80 -5.14 -18.00
CA PRO A 100 -52.38 -4.91 -19.33
C PRO A 100 -51.94 -5.94 -20.38
N MET A 101 -50.87 -6.70 -20.12
CA MET A 101 -50.38 -7.79 -21.00
C MET A 101 -50.68 -9.20 -20.45
N GLY A 102 -51.56 -9.33 -19.46
CA GLY A 102 -52.00 -10.61 -18.88
C GLY A 102 -51.06 -11.16 -17.78
N GLN A 103 -51.44 -12.31 -17.21
CA GLN A 103 -50.75 -12.93 -16.05
C GLN A 103 -49.34 -13.49 -16.34
N TYR A 104 -48.91 -13.53 -17.61
CA TYR A 104 -47.69 -14.24 -18.05
C TYR A 104 -46.46 -13.35 -18.24
N GLN A 105 -46.60 -12.02 -18.14
CA GLN A 105 -45.45 -11.10 -18.15
C GLN A 105 -45.25 -10.51 -16.75
N PRO A 106 -43.98 -10.40 -16.28
CA PRO A 106 -43.71 -9.85 -14.96
C PRO A 106 -44.31 -8.46 -14.83
N ALA A 107 -45.01 -8.24 -13.73
CA ALA A 107 -45.71 -7.00 -13.44
C ALA A 107 -44.70 -5.86 -13.20
N GLY A 108 -44.40 -5.13 -14.27
CA GLY A 108 -43.47 -4.00 -14.21
C GLY A 108 -43.30 -3.36 -15.58
N GLN A 109 -43.61 -2.08 -15.67
CA GLN A 109 -43.33 -1.28 -16.85
C GLN A 109 -41.91 -0.71 -16.74
N LYS A 110 -41.14 -0.87 -17.80
CA LYS A 110 -39.76 -0.39 -17.86
C LYS A 110 -39.74 1.10 -18.20
N VAL A 111 -39.00 1.87 -17.41
CA VAL A 111 -38.68 3.27 -17.70
C VAL A 111 -37.71 3.33 -18.87
N THR A 112 -38.01 4.19 -19.84
CA THR A 112 -37.20 4.38 -21.04
C THR A 112 -35.83 5.01 -20.71
N THR A 113 -34.94 5.04 -21.69
CA THR A 113 -33.64 5.73 -21.57
C THR A 113 -33.80 7.24 -21.40
N GLU A 114 -34.91 7.80 -21.88
CA GLU A 114 -35.28 9.21 -21.79
C GLU A 114 -35.94 9.54 -20.44
N GLY A 115 -36.17 8.54 -19.59
CA GLY A 115 -36.79 8.70 -18.27
C GLY A 115 -38.31 8.84 -18.32
N THR A 116 -38.95 8.31 -19.36
CA THR A 116 -40.40 8.30 -19.53
C THR A 116 -40.99 6.91 -19.30
N LEU A 117 -42.30 6.87 -19.03
CA LEU A 117 -43.09 5.67 -18.83
C LEU A 117 -44.40 5.84 -19.59
N PHE A 118 -44.77 4.88 -20.44
CA PHE A 118 -46.11 4.84 -21.01
C PHE A 118 -47.04 4.03 -20.10
N TYR A 119 -48.15 4.63 -19.68
CA TYR A 119 -49.19 3.94 -18.91
C TYR A 119 -50.55 4.06 -19.63
N PRO A 120 -51.31 2.96 -19.80
CA PRO A 120 -52.61 2.99 -20.48
C PRO A 120 -53.53 4.08 -19.92
N TYR A 121 -54.18 4.83 -20.82
CA TYR A 121 -55.06 5.98 -20.54
C TYR A 121 -54.36 7.21 -19.90
N ALA A 122 -53.36 7.04 -19.04
CA ALA A 122 -52.54 8.13 -18.52
C ALA A 122 -51.52 8.68 -19.54
N GLY A 123 -51.24 7.94 -20.61
CA GLY A 123 -50.35 8.33 -21.71
C GLY A 123 -48.88 8.23 -21.32
N GLU A 124 -48.03 9.05 -21.95
CA GLU A 124 -46.61 9.13 -21.62
C GLU A 124 -46.38 10.08 -20.43
N LEU A 125 -45.65 9.59 -19.42
CA LEU A 125 -45.31 10.31 -18.20
C LEU A 125 -43.79 10.45 -18.09
N LYS A 126 -43.31 11.64 -17.71
CA LYS A 126 -41.92 11.83 -17.32
C LYS A 126 -41.77 11.39 -15.87
N VAL A 127 -41.08 10.28 -15.65
CA VAL A 127 -40.99 9.64 -14.32
C VAL A 127 -39.60 9.72 -13.70
N ALA A 128 -38.56 9.97 -14.50
CA ALA A 128 -37.21 10.14 -13.99
C ALA A 128 -37.13 11.34 -13.02
N GLY A 129 -36.60 11.09 -11.84
CA GLY A 129 -36.52 12.04 -10.73
C GLY A 129 -37.72 12.02 -9.78
N LEU A 130 -38.83 11.37 -10.15
CA LEU A 130 -40.00 11.24 -9.27
C LEU A 130 -39.78 10.14 -8.22
N THR A 131 -40.40 10.31 -7.06
CA THR A 131 -40.55 9.23 -6.07
C THR A 131 -41.75 8.36 -6.45
N ALA A 132 -41.85 7.14 -5.90
CA ALA A 132 -43.01 6.28 -6.13
C ALA A 132 -44.33 6.96 -5.72
N GLN A 133 -44.29 7.77 -4.66
CA GLN A 133 -45.44 8.53 -4.17
C GLN A 133 -45.84 9.68 -5.10
N GLU A 134 -44.86 10.39 -5.67
CA GLU A 134 -45.10 11.44 -6.66
C GLU A 134 -45.69 10.84 -7.95
N LEU A 135 -45.13 9.72 -8.42
CA LEU A 135 -45.64 9.02 -9.60
C LEU A 135 -47.06 8.48 -9.38
N ARG A 136 -47.36 7.93 -8.19
CA ARG A 136 -48.71 7.50 -7.80
C ARG A 136 -49.72 8.65 -7.95
N LYS A 137 -49.42 9.82 -7.38
CA LYS A 137 -50.30 10.99 -7.46
C LYS A 137 -50.54 11.43 -8.91
N GLU A 138 -49.50 11.43 -9.73
CA GLU A 138 -49.62 11.81 -11.14
C GLU A 138 -50.46 10.81 -11.94
N ILE A 139 -50.28 9.50 -11.73
CA ILE A 139 -51.09 8.47 -12.41
C ILE A 139 -52.54 8.54 -11.95
N THR A 140 -52.81 8.63 -10.64
CA THR A 140 -54.16 8.80 -10.09
C THR A 140 -54.87 9.97 -10.75
N LYS A 141 -54.21 11.14 -10.80
CA LYS A 141 -54.78 12.34 -11.42
C LYS A 141 -55.17 12.11 -12.88
N ARG A 142 -54.25 11.57 -13.69
CA ARG A 142 -54.49 11.37 -15.13
C ARG A 142 -55.55 10.32 -15.43
N LEU A 143 -55.68 9.29 -14.59
CA LEU A 143 -56.74 8.29 -14.71
C LEU A 143 -58.10 8.88 -14.32
N SER A 144 -58.16 9.68 -13.24
CA SER A 144 -59.36 10.40 -12.83
C SER A 144 -59.89 11.34 -13.91
N ASP A 145 -58.99 12.08 -14.56
CA ASP A 145 -59.37 13.09 -15.56
C ASP A 145 -59.95 12.48 -16.84
N LYS A 146 -59.71 11.19 -17.09
CA LYS A 146 -60.00 10.56 -18.40
C LYS A 146 -60.99 9.42 -18.36
N ILE A 147 -60.86 8.49 -17.40
CA ILE A 147 -61.55 7.19 -17.49
C ILE A 147 -62.15 6.66 -16.18
N LEU A 148 -61.65 7.05 -15.01
CA LEU A 148 -62.08 6.47 -13.72
C LEU A 148 -62.57 7.56 -12.76
N ASN A 149 -63.45 7.20 -11.83
CA ASN A 149 -63.83 8.07 -10.72
C ASN A 149 -63.14 7.58 -9.44
N ASP A 150 -62.30 8.44 -8.84
CA ASP A 150 -61.53 8.14 -7.62
C ASP A 150 -60.71 6.82 -7.64
N PRO A 151 -59.81 6.62 -8.63
CA PRO A 151 -59.04 5.39 -8.77
C PRO A 151 -58.04 5.21 -7.63
N GLN A 152 -58.08 4.03 -7.01
CA GLN A 152 -57.11 3.65 -5.99
C GLN A 152 -55.87 3.04 -6.67
N VAL A 153 -54.75 3.76 -6.61
CA VAL A 153 -53.50 3.39 -7.29
C VAL A 153 -52.40 3.14 -6.25
N ASP A 154 -51.63 2.08 -6.42
CA ASP A 154 -50.36 1.84 -5.74
C ASP A 154 -49.22 1.75 -6.76
N VAL A 155 -48.04 2.28 -6.40
CA VAL A 155 -46.87 2.34 -7.29
C VAL A 155 -45.66 1.88 -6.50
N ARG A 156 -44.91 0.93 -7.05
CA ARG A 156 -43.71 0.36 -6.42
C ARG A 156 -42.61 0.18 -7.46
N VAL A 157 -41.36 0.46 -7.07
CA VAL A 157 -40.20 0.15 -7.91
C VAL A 157 -39.85 -1.33 -7.69
N THR A 158 -39.87 -2.11 -8.76
CA THR A 158 -39.61 -3.55 -8.73
C THR A 158 -38.26 -3.93 -9.32
N GLY A 159 -37.62 -3.02 -10.07
CA GLY A 159 -36.30 -3.22 -10.63
C GLY A 159 -35.45 -1.97 -10.58
N TYR A 160 -34.51 -1.92 -9.63
CA TYR A 160 -33.56 -0.83 -9.43
C TYR A 160 -32.38 -0.94 -10.40
N ASN A 161 -32.55 -0.42 -11.61
CA ASN A 161 -31.58 -0.56 -12.70
C ASN A 161 -30.79 0.70 -12.99
N SER A 162 -31.31 1.86 -12.58
CA SER A 162 -30.73 3.18 -12.81
C SER A 162 -29.58 3.49 -11.83
N ARG A 163 -29.63 2.93 -10.62
CA ARG A 163 -28.66 3.16 -9.55
C ARG A 163 -27.80 1.94 -9.29
N LYS A 164 -26.54 2.01 -9.73
CA LYS A 164 -25.55 0.94 -9.54
C LYS A 164 -24.15 1.49 -9.38
N ALA A 165 -23.32 0.77 -8.63
CA ALA A 165 -21.87 0.90 -8.62
C ALA A 165 -21.22 -0.31 -9.28
N PHE A 166 -19.97 -0.17 -9.71
CA PHE A 166 -19.21 -1.27 -10.29
C PHE A 166 -18.10 -1.69 -9.35
N VAL A 167 -18.03 -2.98 -9.02
CA VAL A 167 -16.99 -3.55 -8.17
C VAL A 167 -16.13 -4.51 -8.97
N SER A 168 -14.81 -4.37 -8.88
CA SER A 168 -13.87 -5.15 -9.67
C SER A 168 -12.60 -5.50 -8.90
N GLY A 169 -11.80 -6.40 -9.48
CA GLY A 169 -10.57 -6.89 -8.87
C GLY A 169 -10.80 -8.08 -7.96
N ALA A 170 -10.09 -8.13 -6.85
CA ALA A 170 -9.97 -9.30 -5.97
C ALA A 170 -11.16 -9.46 -4.99
N VAL A 171 -12.37 -9.62 -5.54
CA VAL A 171 -13.59 -9.98 -4.79
C VAL A 171 -14.14 -11.31 -5.27
N ASN A 172 -15.09 -11.89 -4.52
CA ASN A 172 -15.65 -13.20 -4.87
C ASN A 172 -16.59 -13.15 -6.08
N ARG A 173 -17.38 -12.08 -6.24
CA ARG A 173 -18.30 -11.88 -7.38
C ARG A 173 -18.17 -10.46 -7.98
N PRO A 174 -17.15 -10.19 -8.82
CA PRO A 174 -17.00 -8.90 -9.50
C PRO A 174 -18.21 -8.59 -10.39
N GLY A 175 -18.63 -7.33 -10.44
CA GLY A 175 -19.76 -6.92 -11.27
C GLY A 175 -20.46 -5.66 -10.78
N TYR A 176 -21.65 -5.42 -11.33
CA TYR A 176 -22.50 -4.32 -10.90
C TYR A 176 -23.23 -4.68 -9.59
N VAL A 177 -23.12 -3.81 -8.61
CA VAL A 177 -23.94 -3.81 -7.40
C VAL A 177 -25.06 -2.80 -7.59
N ARG A 178 -26.31 -3.25 -7.51
CA ARG A 178 -27.50 -2.43 -7.68
C ARG A 178 -27.97 -1.95 -6.32
N PHE A 179 -28.33 -0.68 -6.24
CA PHE A 179 -28.81 -0.09 -5.00
C PHE A 179 -30.32 -0.22 -4.91
N ASP A 180 -30.82 -0.55 -3.74
CA ASP A 180 -32.24 -0.52 -3.44
C ASP A 180 -32.65 0.84 -2.86
N GLU A 181 -33.65 0.85 -1.98
CA GLU A 181 -34.13 2.04 -1.28
C GLU A 181 -33.16 2.48 -0.16
N HIS A 182 -32.25 1.61 0.28
CA HIS A 182 -31.34 1.92 1.37
C HIS A 182 -30.00 2.48 0.87
N PRO A 183 -29.40 3.44 1.58
CA PRO A 183 -28.02 3.83 1.33
C PRO A 183 -27.10 2.62 1.50
N MET A 184 -26.29 2.32 0.49
CA MET A 184 -25.23 1.31 0.63
C MET A 184 -23.92 1.99 0.99
N THR A 185 -23.22 1.42 1.97
CA THR A 185 -21.89 1.83 2.40
C THR A 185 -20.82 0.97 1.70
N ILE A 186 -19.55 1.35 1.83
CA ILE A 186 -18.45 0.53 1.30
C ILE A 186 -18.50 -0.91 1.83
N PRO A 187 -18.66 -1.15 3.15
CA PRO A 187 -18.90 -2.50 3.68
C PRO A 187 -20.07 -3.25 3.03
N ASP A 188 -21.21 -2.60 2.83
CA ASP A 188 -22.40 -3.24 2.25
C ASP A 188 -22.14 -3.68 0.81
N VAL A 189 -21.48 -2.83 0.02
CA VAL A 189 -21.11 -3.13 -1.37
C VAL A 189 -20.13 -4.30 -1.44
N ILE A 190 -19.17 -4.38 -0.51
CA ILE A 190 -18.23 -5.50 -0.42
C ILE A 190 -18.95 -6.79 -0.01
N ALA A 191 -19.89 -6.71 0.94
CA ALA A 191 -20.68 -7.86 1.36
C ALA A 191 -21.55 -8.42 0.22
N GLU A 192 -22.16 -7.54 -0.57
CA GLU A 192 -23.02 -7.91 -1.72
C GLU A 192 -22.25 -8.72 -2.78
N VAL A 193 -20.99 -8.36 -3.05
CA VAL A 193 -20.11 -9.13 -3.95
C VAL A 193 -19.50 -10.39 -3.31
N GLY A 194 -19.95 -10.76 -2.11
CA GLY A 194 -19.52 -11.95 -1.38
C GLY A 194 -18.21 -11.77 -0.61
N GLY A 195 -17.77 -10.54 -0.37
CA GLY A 195 -16.54 -10.22 0.33
C GLY A 195 -15.28 -10.25 -0.55
N PHE A 196 -14.15 -9.93 0.07
CA PHE A 196 -12.82 -10.08 -0.51
C PHE A 196 -12.52 -11.55 -0.81
N ASN A 197 -11.81 -11.82 -1.90
CA ASN A 197 -11.29 -13.17 -2.15
C ASN A 197 -9.91 -13.37 -1.50
N GLU A 198 -9.39 -14.60 -1.49
CA GLU A 198 -8.13 -14.96 -0.82
C GLU A 198 -6.88 -14.24 -1.35
N LYS A 199 -6.95 -13.67 -2.56
CA LYS A 199 -5.84 -12.97 -3.21
C LYS A 199 -5.95 -11.46 -3.05
N ALA A 200 -6.94 -10.95 -2.34
CA ALA A 200 -7.16 -9.53 -2.15
C ALA A 200 -6.12 -8.90 -1.22
N ASP A 201 -5.87 -7.62 -1.43
CA ASP A 201 -5.24 -6.76 -0.43
C ASP A 201 -6.24 -5.70 0.06
N PRO A 202 -6.92 -5.93 1.21
CA PRO A 202 -7.90 -5.00 1.74
C PRO A 202 -7.31 -3.66 2.21
N SER A 203 -5.99 -3.53 2.30
CA SER A 203 -5.35 -2.28 2.73
C SER A 203 -5.25 -1.25 1.60
N PHE A 204 -5.63 -1.62 0.37
CA PHE A 204 -5.49 -0.77 -0.83
C PHE A 204 -6.78 -0.71 -1.65
N VAL A 205 -7.94 -0.75 -0.99
CA VAL A 205 -9.22 -0.60 -1.69
C VAL A 205 -9.30 0.80 -2.30
N GLN A 206 -9.67 0.89 -3.58
CA GLN A 206 -9.78 2.16 -4.29
C GLN A 206 -11.23 2.45 -4.64
N LEU A 207 -11.73 3.60 -4.22
CA LEU A 207 -13.00 4.15 -4.69
C LEU A 207 -12.74 5.24 -5.71
N ARG A 208 -13.19 5.05 -6.95
CA ARG A 208 -13.23 6.11 -7.96
C ARG A 208 -14.62 6.73 -8.00
N ARG A 209 -14.68 8.04 -7.78
CA ARG A 209 -15.88 8.87 -7.86
C ARG A 209 -15.60 10.08 -8.74
N GLY A 210 -16.14 10.05 -9.95
CA GLY A 210 -15.84 11.07 -10.97
C GLY A 210 -14.36 11.02 -11.38
N ASP A 211 -13.68 12.16 -11.24
CA ASP A 211 -12.26 12.37 -11.51
C ASP A 211 -11.36 12.09 -10.30
N LYS A 212 -11.96 11.80 -9.13
CA LYS A 212 -11.25 11.52 -7.89
C LYS A 212 -11.14 10.02 -7.59
N ILE A 213 -10.02 9.63 -7.00
CA ILE A 213 -9.67 8.30 -6.52
C ILE A 213 -9.37 8.44 -5.02
N TYR A 214 -10.03 7.62 -4.21
CA TYR A 214 -9.88 7.59 -2.77
C TYR A 214 -9.30 6.24 -2.37
N ASN A 215 -8.15 6.27 -1.72
CA ASN A 215 -7.51 5.09 -1.17
C ASN A 215 -8.10 4.77 0.21
N ILE A 216 -8.52 3.54 0.42
CA ILE A 216 -9.20 3.06 1.62
C ILE A 216 -8.39 1.87 2.15
N ASP A 217 -7.74 2.06 3.29
CA ASP A 217 -7.09 0.98 4.04
C ASP A 217 -8.11 0.36 5.00
N TYR A 218 -8.74 -0.72 4.55
CA TYR A 218 -9.80 -1.39 5.29
C TYR A 218 -9.28 -2.06 6.57
N VAL A 219 -8.03 -2.52 6.57
CA VAL A 219 -7.39 -3.18 7.73
C VAL A 219 -7.07 -2.14 8.80
N ARG A 220 -6.45 -1.02 8.40
CA ARG A 220 -6.18 0.10 9.29
C ARG A 220 -7.47 0.69 9.84
N ALA A 221 -8.48 0.87 8.99
CA ALA A 221 -9.75 1.41 9.43
C ALA A 221 -10.37 0.60 10.58
N PHE A 222 -10.33 -0.74 10.48
CA PHE A 222 -10.79 -1.60 11.56
C PHE A 222 -9.93 -1.47 12.82
N LYS A 223 -8.60 -1.45 12.69
CA LYS A 223 -7.67 -1.36 13.83
C LYS A 223 -7.71 -0.02 14.57
N GLU A 224 -7.84 1.07 13.82
CA GLU A 224 -7.84 2.45 14.32
C GLU A 224 -9.25 3.00 14.57
N ASN A 225 -10.29 2.17 14.41
CA ASN A 225 -11.69 2.55 14.59
C ASN A 225 -12.09 3.74 13.70
N ILE A 226 -11.62 3.74 12.45
CA ILE A 226 -12.06 4.69 11.42
C ILE A 226 -13.39 4.17 10.85
N PRO A 227 -14.49 4.93 10.95
CA PRO A 227 -15.83 4.43 10.63
C PRO A 227 -16.09 4.43 9.10
N ILE A 228 -15.52 3.46 8.40
CA ILE A 228 -15.70 3.26 6.94
C ILE A 228 -17.15 2.94 6.55
N GLU A 229 -17.97 2.49 7.50
CA GLU A 229 -19.43 2.36 7.38
C GLU A 229 -20.14 3.72 7.22
N ARG A 230 -19.43 4.84 7.36
CA ARG A 230 -19.96 6.19 7.08
C ARG A 230 -19.68 6.67 5.66
N ILE A 231 -19.02 5.85 4.84
CA ILE A 231 -18.75 6.16 3.45
C ILE A 231 -19.84 5.55 2.59
N ILE A 232 -20.76 6.40 2.13
CA ILE A 232 -21.87 5.99 1.25
C ILE A 232 -21.36 5.89 -0.17
N VAL A 233 -21.69 4.78 -0.84
CA VAL A 233 -21.41 4.57 -2.26
C VAL A 233 -22.51 5.22 -3.10
N LYS A 234 -22.10 6.04 -4.06
CA LYS A 234 -23.00 6.78 -4.96
C LYS A 234 -23.15 6.07 -6.30
N PRO A 235 -24.28 6.24 -6.99
CA PRO A 235 -24.45 5.69 -8.33
C PRO A 235 -23.32 6.17 -9.26
N GLY A 236 -22.74 5.25 -10.02
CA GLY A 236 -21.60 5.51 -10.91
C GLY A 236 -20.22 5.40 -10.25
N ASP A 237 -20.15 5.25 -8.92
CA ASP A 237 -18.89 4.93 -8.24
C ASP A 237 -18.32 3.59 -8.72
N GLN A 238 -16.99 3.49 -8.70
CA GLN A 238 -16.28 2.27 -9.03
C GLN A 238 -15.34 1.87 -7.91
N LEU A 239 -15.50 0.66 -7.40
CA LEU A 239 -14.67 0.09 -6.37
C LEU A 239 -13.71 -0.92 -7.00
N PHE A 240 -12.42 -0.74 -6.76
CA PHE A 240 -11.37 -1.64 -7.24
C PHE A 240 -10.58 -2.18 -6.05
N ILE A 241 -10.48 -3.49 -5.98
CA ILE A 241 -9.71 -4.20 -4.95
C ILE A 241 -8.50 -4.83 -5.66
N PRO A 242 -7.27 -4.40 -5.40
CA PRO A 242 -6.10 -4.96 -6.08
C PRO A 242 -5.80 -6.38 -5.61
N LEU A 243 -5.05 -7.12 -6.42
CA LEU A 243 -4.46 -8.38 -5.99
C LEU A 243 -3.26 -8.09 -5.07
N LYS A 244 -3.10 -8.89 -4.01
CA LYS A 244 -1.95 -8.82 -3.10
C LYS A 244 -0.62 -8.88 -3.83
N SER A 245 -0.52 -9.74 -4.85
CA SER A 245 0.69 -9.86 -5.67
C SER A 245 1.00 -8.62 -6.52
N GLU A 246 0.02 -7.76 -6.79
CA GLU A 246 0.25 -6.47 -7.47
C GLU A 246 0.85 -5.46 -6.51
N MET A 247 0.35 -5.44 -5.27
CA MET A 247 0.84 -4.53 -4.22
C MET A 247 2.23 -4.94 -3.72
N GLU A 248 2.47 -6.24 -3.52
CA GLU A 248 3.75 -6.77 -3.04
C GLU A 248 4.93 -6.54 -3.99
N ARG A 249 4.71 -6.43 -5.31
CA ARG A 249 5.80 -6.26 -6.29
C ARG A 249 6.59 -4.97 -6.06
N ASP A 250 5.89 -3.92 -5.66
CA ASP A 250 6.47 -2.59 -5.46
C ASP A 250 6.75 -2.25 -3.99
N ARG A 251 6.25 -3.07 -3.05
CA ARG A 251 6.33 -2.85 -1.60
C ARG A 251 7.41 -3.71 -0.95
N LYS A 252 8.64 -3.24 -1.09
CA LYS A 252 9.83 -3.89 -0.54
C LYS A 252 10.81 -2.87 0.02
N VAL A 253 11.51 -3.26 1.07
CA VAL A 253 12.63 -2.53 1.66
C VAL A 253 13.90 -3.31 1.39
N TYR A 254 15.01 -2.61 1.18
CA TYR A 254 16.32 -3.22 0.98
C TYR A 254 17.12 -3.11 2.26
N VAL A 255 17.67 -4.21 2.77
CA VAL A 255 18.54 -4.21 3.95
C VAL A 255 19.95 -4.61 3.54
N MET A 256 20.91 -3.72 3.75
CA MET A 256 22.28 -3.81 3.27
C MET A 256 23.30 -3.39 4.34
N GLY A 257 24.58 -3.66 4.06
CA GLY A 257 25.69 -3.33 4.96
C GLY A 257 26.03 -4.46 5.93
N GLU A 258 26.56 -4.13 7.10
CA GLU A 258 27.01 -5.08 8.12
C GLU A 258 25.83 -5.62 8.96
N VAL A 259 24.93 -6.32 8.28
CA VAL A 259 23.87 -7.16 8.87
C VAL A 259 24.26 -8.63 8.75
N ASN A 260 23.60 -9.51 9.50
CA ASN A 260 23.89 -10.95 9.42
C ASN A 260 23.53 -11.54 8.05
N ARG A 261 22.47 -11.04 7.41
CA ARG A 261 22.06 -11.41 6.03
C ARG A 261 21.48 -10.20 5.30
N THR A 262 22.17 -9.72 4.27
CA THR A 262 21.61 -8.72 3.35
C THR A 262 20.42 -9.31 2.60
N SER A 263 19.28 -8.62 2.57
CA SER A 263 18.05 -9.16 2.01
C SER A 263 17.09 -8.07 1.52
N ILE A 264 16.12 -8.49 0.72
CA ILE A 264 14.94 -7.70 0.37
C ILE A 264 13.81 -8.16 1.29
N VAL A 265 13.26 -7.23 2.07
CA VAL A 265 12.14 -7.48 2.98
C VAL A 265 10.87 -7.00 2.31
N ARG A 266 9.92 -7.92 2.08
CA ARG A 266 8.60 -7.58 1.53
C ARG A 266 7.72 -7.00 2.63
N MET A 267 6.90 -6.03 2.28
CA MET A 267 5.96 -5.39 3.19
C MET A 267 4.56 -5.92 2.90
N ASP A 268 3.89 -6.47 3.91
CA ASP A 268 2.48 -6.90 3.80
C ASP A 268 1.51 -5.77 4.15
N ASN A 269 1.82 -4.98 5.20
CA ASN A 269 1.14 -3.72 5.55
C ASN A 269 2.19 -2.70 6.00
N TYR A 270 2.24 -2.50 7.32
CA TYR A 270 3.27 -1.79 8.06
C TYR A 270 4.53 -2.66 8.16
N LEU A 271 5.70 -2.04 8.09
CA LEU A 271 6.98 -2.68 8.38
C LEU A 271 7.81 -1.68 9.20
N SER A 272 8.24 -2.06 10.40
CA SER A 272 9.12 -1.21 11.20
C SER A 272 10.59 -1.40 10.83
N LEU A 273 11.45 -0.44 11.18
CA LEU A 273 12.89 -0.59 11.04
C LEU A 273 13.40 -1.80 11.86
N ALA A 274 12.81 -2.04 13.04
CA ALA A 274 13.15 -3.20 13.86
C ALA A 274 12.80 -4.53 13.18
N GLU A 275 11.62 -4.63 12.56
CA GLU A 275 11.20 -5.81 11.80
C GLU A 275 12.09 -6.04 10.57
N ALA A 276 12.44 -4.97 9.84
CA ALA A 276 13.32 -5.05 8.69
C ALA A 276 14.73 -5.57 9.07
N LEU A 277 15.32 -5.04 10.14
CA LEU A 277 16.61 -5.52 10.65
C LEU A 277 16.52 -6.97 11.13
N THR A 278 15.42 -7.35 11.79
CA THR A 278 15.20 -8.72 12.28
C THR A 278 15.06 -9.71 11.13
N ALA A 279 14.35 -9.35 10.06
CA ALA A 279 14.23 -10.15 8.84
C ALA A 279 15.60 -10.38 8.17
N ALA A 280 16.51 -9.42 8.29
CA ALA A 280 17.92 -9.55 7.88
C ALA A 280 18.80 -10.35 8.88
N GLY A 281 18.21 -10.96 9.90
CA GLY A 281 18.92 -11.70 10.95
C GLY A 281 19.58 -10.81 12.00
N GLY A 282 19.23 -9.53 12.05
CA GLY A 282 19.80 -8.54 12.96
C GLY A 282 21.11 -7.91 12.46
N VAL A 283 21.53 -6.88 13.20
CA VAL A 283 22.81 -6.20 12.99
C VAL A 283 23.97 -7.13 13.35
N ASN A 284 25.04 -7.13 12.55
CA ASN A 284 26.21 -7.95 12.85
C ASN A 284 26.98 -7.36 14.03
N VAL A 285 26.85 -7.93 15.22
CA VAL A 285 27.45 -7.40 16.45
C VAL A 285 28.99 -7.32 16.44
N MET A 286 29.65 -8.10 15.58
CA MET A 286 31.12 -8.10 15.48
C MET A 286 31.64 -7.04 14.52
N TYR A 287 30.90 -6.79 13.44
CA TYR A 287 31.39 -5.98 12.32
C TYR A 287 30.61 -4.69 12.08
N ALA A 288 29.43 -4.53 12.66
CA ALA A 288 28.62 -3.35 12.49
C ALA A 288 28.97 -2.25 13.50
N SER A 289 28.73 -1.01 13.10
CA SER A 289 28.74 0.16 13.98
C SER A 289 27.33 0.38 14.55
N PRO A 290 27.09 0.14 15.86
CA PRO A 290 25.76 0.29 16.44
C PRO A 290 25.22 1.73 16.36
N SER A 291 26.10 2.74 16.23
CA SER A 291 25.69 4.13 16.09
C SER A 291 25.32 4.56 14.66
N SER A 292 25.46 3.66 13.68
CA SER A 292 25.46 4.01 12.25
C SER A 292 24.50 3.10 11.48
N ILE A 293 23.26 3.03 11.96
CA ILE A 293 22.14 2.40 11.26
C ILE A 293 21.39 3.52 10.56
N TYR A 294 21.28 3.44 9.24
CA TYR A 294 20.66 4.47 8.43
C TYR A 294 19.43 3.92 7.69
N VAL A 295 18.38 4.73 7.59
CA VAL A 295 17.32 4.57 6.60
C VAL A 295 17.49 5.66 5.57
N ILE A 296 17.67 5.27 4.31
CA ILE A 296 17.80 6.18 3.18
C ILE A 296 16.48 6.16 2.43
N ARG A 297 15.82 7.32 2.39
CA ARG A 297 14.48 7.49 1.83
C ARG A 297 14.51 8.52 0.71
N ASN A 298 14.02 8.13 -0.46
CA ASN A 298 13.88 9.05 -1.58
C ASN A 298 12.53 9.78 -1.45
N THR A 299 12.56 11.05 -1.05
CA THR A 299 11.34 11.81 -0.73
C THR A 299 10.86 12.69 -1.89
N ALA A 300 11.74 13.12 -2.78
CA ALA A 300 11.37 13.79 -4.03
C ALA A 300 12.44 13.59 -5.10
N LYS A 301 12.14 13.96 -6.35
CA LYS A 301 13.04 13.77 -7.51
C LYS A 301 14.51 14.13 -7.24
N ASN A 302 14.76 15.18 -6.44
CA ASN A 302 16.09 15.66 -6.07
C ASN A 302 16.26 15.80 -4.55
N LYS A 303 15.51 15.06 -3.72
CA LYS A 303 15.61 15.13 -2.24
C LYS A 303 15.67 13.73 -1.64
N ILE A 304 16.67 13.51 -0.80
CA ILE A 304 16.87 12.27 -0.05
C ILE A 304 16.93 12.61 1.44
N ASP A 305 16.06 11.98 2.23
CA ASP A 305 16.10 12.07 3.68
C ASP A 305 16.84 10.84 4.21
N ILE A 306 17.79 11.07 5.12
CA ILE A 306 18.59 10.04 5.77
C ILE A 306 18.25 10.04 7.25
N TYR A 307 17.74 8.94 7.76
CA TYR A 307 17.40 8.79 9.17
C TYR A 307 18.46 7.94 9.85
N GLN A 308 19.14 8.51 10.83
CA GLN A 308 20.13 7.80 11.63
C GLN A 308 19.51 7.30 12.93
N LEU A 309 19.69 6.01 13.19
CA LEU A 309 19.49 5.39 14.49
C LEU A 309 20.84 5.06 15.12
N ASN A 310 21.04 5.52 16.34
CA ASN A 310 22.21 5.18 17.13
C ASN A 310 21.87 4.11 18.19
N ALA A 311 21.87 2.84 17.78
CA ALA A 311 21.58 1.71 18.64
C ALA A 311 22.72 1.31 19.61
N LYS A 312 23.58 2.24 20.03
CA LYS A 312 24.53 1.98 21.14
C LYS A 312 23.81 1.64 22.44
N ASN A 313 22.64 2.22 22.64
CA ASN A 313 21.72 1.85 23.71
C ASN A 313 20.62 0.95 23.12
N ALA A 314 20.42 -0.23 23.72
CA ALA A 314 19.37 -1.16 23.31
C ALA A 314 17.96 -0.54 23.38
N MET A 315 17.72 0.47 24.22
CA MET A 315 16.46 1.20 24.28
C MET A 315 16.14 1.93 22.97
N ALA A 316 17.16 2.32 22.18
CA ALA A 316 16.95 2.92 20.87
C ALA A 316 16.31 1.94 19.87
N LEU A 317 16.40 0.62 20.10
CA LEU A 317 15.68 -0.37 19.28
C LEU A 317 14.16 -0.27 19.46
N ALA A 318 13.68 0.20 20.61
CA ALA A 318 12.25 0.47 20.79
C ALA A 318 11.78 1.66 19.93
N LEU A 319 12.68 2.59 19.57
CA LEU A 319 12.39 3.65 18.61
C LEU A 319 12.41 3.13 17.18
N ALA A 320 13.27 2.15 16.87
CA ALA A 320 13.28 1.45 15.58
C ALA A 320 11.96 0.72 15.31
N ASP A 321 11.31 0.19 16.35
CA ASP A 321 10.01 -0.47 16.22
C ASP A 321 8.87 0.51 15.93
N ARG A 322 9.00 1.77 16.38
CA ARG A 322 8.06 2.86 16.06
C ARG A 322 8.34 3.55 14.73
N PHE A 323 9.51 3.32 14.15
CA PHE A 323 9.90 3.93 12.88
C PHE A 323 9.28 3.12 11.73
N GLU A 324 8.25 3.68 11.10
CA GLU A 324 7.59 3.06 9.95
C GLU A 324 8.44 3.22 8.68
N MET A 325 8.69 2.09 8.02
CA MET A 325 9.41 2.03 6.75
C MET A 325 8.48 2.33 5.59
N ASN A 326 9.01 3.01 4.57
CA ASN A 326 8.30 3.25 3.33
C ASN A 326 8.72 2.24 2.25
N PRO A 327 7.83 1.94 1.29
CA PRO A 327 8.21 1.19 0.11
C PRO A 327 9.46 1.76 -0.54
N ARG A 328 10.43 0.89 -0.83
CA ARG A 328 11.72 1.19 -1.45
C ARG A 328 12.71 1.94 -0.57
N ASP A 329 12.46 2.07 0.73
CA ASP A 329 13.51 2.49 1.67
C ASP A 329 14.70 1.54 1.63
N ILE A 330 15.89 2.09 1.88
CA ILE A 330 17.13 1.33 2.01
C ILE A 330 17.60 1.45 3.46
N VAL A 331 17.62 0.33 4.18
CA VAL A 331 18.30 0.21 5.46
C VAL A 331 19.75 -0.12 5.19
N TYR A 332 20.65 0.72 5.66
CA TYR A 332 22.09 0.55 5.52
C TYR A 332 22.78 0.59 6.88
N VAL A 333 23.53 -0.45 7.20
CA VAL A 333 24.29 -0.55 8.44
C VAL A 333 25.77 -0.42 8.15
N ASP A 334 26.41 0.62 8.69
CA ASP A 334 27.82 0.88 8.45
C ASP A 334 28.72 -0.08 9.25
N ALA A 335 29.94 -0.28 8.77
CA ALA A 335 30.93 -1.12 9.44
C ALA A 335 31.57 -0.42 10.64
N SER A 336 31.87 -1.19 11.70
CA SER A 336 32.70 -0.71 12.80
C SER A 336 34.13 -0.49 12.33
N GLY A 337 34.82 0.49 12.93
CA GLY A 337 36.24 0.71 12.64
C GLY A 337 37.14 -0.50 12.94
N ILE A 338 36.67 -1.46 13.74
CA ILE A 338 37.38 -2.69 14.13
C ILE A 338 37.15 -3.81 13.10
N ALA A 339 35.96 -3.89 12.48
CA ALA A 339 35.67 -4.82 11.40
C ALA A 339 36.65 -4.72 10.23
N THR A 340 37.08 -3.48 9.98
CA THR A 340 38.07 -3.12 8.98
C THR A 340 39.41 -3.80 9.23
N TRP A 341 39.78 -4.00 10.50
CA TRP A 341 41.04 -4.58 10.93
C TRP A 341 41.01 -6.12 10.91
N ASN A 342 39.92 -6.74 11.36
CA ASN A 342 39.78 -8.21 11.35
C ASN A 342 39.66 -8.80 9.93
N ARG A 343 38.98 -8.12 8.99
CA ARG A 343 38.92 -8.54 7.58
C ARG A 343 40.30 -8.41 6.90
N LEU A 344 41.08 -7.42 7.31
CA LEU A 344 42.47 -7.23 6.91
C LEU A 344 43.36 -8.37 7.42
N LEU A 345 43.22 -8.76 8.69
CA LEU A 345 43.91 -9.92 9.25
C LEU A 345 43.58 -11.18 8.44
N GLY A 346 42.31 -11.45 8.15
CA GLY A 346 41.89 -12.60 7.35
C GLY A 346 42.49 -12.68 5.93
N LEU A 347 42.87 -11.54 5.32
CA LEU A 347 43.52 -11.48 4.01
C LEU A 347 45.04 -11.69 4.08
N ILE A 348 45.67 -11.42 5.23
CA ILE A 348 47.12 -11.61 5.43
C ILE A 348 47.44 -12.94 6.12
N THR A 349 46.50 -13.60 6.80
CA THR A 349 46.71 -14.89 7.46
C THR A 349 47.22 -15.98 6.48
N PRO A 350 46.69 -16.11 5.25
CA PRO A 350 47.18 -17.12 4.29
C PRO A 350 48.63 -16.86 3.87
N THR A 351 49.02 -15.60 3.72
CA THR A 351 50.40 -15.20 3.39
C THR A 351 51.36 -15.37 4.58
N ILE A 352 50.91 -15.11 5.80
CA ILE A 352 51.68 -15.37 7.03
C ILE A 352 51.93 -16.88 7.20
N GLN A 353 50.91 -17.72 6.98
CA GLN A 353 51.06 -19.18 6.97
C GLN A 353 51.98 -19.66 5.85
N ALA A 354 51.89 -19.09 4.64
CA ALA A 354 52.78 -19.43 3.53
C ALA A 354 54.24 -19.05 3.80
N VAL A 355 54.50 -17.89 4.41
CA VAL A 355 55.85 -17.45 4.80
C VAL A 355 56.39 -18.33 5.94
N HIS A 356 55.56 -18.66 6.92
CA HIS A 356 55.94 -19.56 8.01
C HIS A 356 56.30 -20.95 7.46
N THR A 357 55.44 -21.57 6.67
CA THR A 357 55.69 -22.89 6.06
C THR A 357 56.89 -22.87 5.10
N GLY A 358 57.06 -21.80 4.31
CA GLY A 358 58.22 -21.62 3.45
C GLY A 358 59.53 -21.47 4.22
N SER A 359 59.52 -20.77 5.35
CA SER A 359 60.69 -20.64 6.23
C SER A 359 61.08 -21.98 6.88
N GLN A 360 60.09 -22.78 7.28
CA GLN A 360 60.31 -24.13 7.81
C GLN A 360 60.88 -25.05 6.73
N ALA A 361 60.35 -25.00 5.51
CA ALA A 361 60.86 -25.79 4.39
C ALA A 361 62.31 -25.43 4.03
N VAL A 362 62.68 -24.13 4.04
CA VAL A 362 64.06 -23.69 3.80
C VAL A 362 65.00 -24.13 4.92
N TYR A 363 64.54 -24.07 6.17
CA TYR A 363 65.29 -24.55 7.33
C TYR A 363 65.52 -26.07 7.27
N GLU A 364 64.49 -26.85 6.90
CA GLU A 364 64.61 -28.30 6.70
C GLU A 364 65.53 -28.65 5.54
N ILE A 365 65.46 -27.95 4.40
CA ILE A 365 66.39 -28.15 3.28
C ILE A 365 67.83 -27.81 3.70
N GLN A 366 68.04 -26.77 4.51
CA GLN A 366 69.36 -26.45 5.05
C GLN A 366 69.88 -27.50 6.03
N LEU A 367 69.01 -28.07 6.87
CA LEU A 367 69.36 -29.18 7.76
C LEU A 367 69.72 -30.46 6.96
N ILE A 368 68.98 -30.78 5.91
CA ILE A 368 69.25 -31.92 5.02
C ILE A 368 70.56 -31.71 4.24
N ASN A 369 70.83 -30.48 3.78
CA ASN A 369 72.03 -30.15 3.02
C ASN A 369 73.29 -30.10 3.91
N ASN A 370 73.16 -29.65 5.16
CA ASN A 370 74.27 -29.63 6.13
C ASN A 370 74.54 -31.00 6.77
N ASN A 371 73.53 -31.86 6.92
CA ASN A 371 73.69 -33.23 7.44
C ASN A 371 73.86 -34.25 6.31
N GLY A 372 74.59 -33.87 5.25
CA GLY A 372 74.76 -34.62 4.00
C GLY A 372 74.67 -36.14 4.17
N TRP A 373 73.84 -36.76 3.33
CA TRP A 373 73.57 -38.20 3.24
C TRP A 373 74.74 -39.06 3.75
N ARG A 374 74.55 -39.64 4.93
CA ARG A 374 75.32 -40.79 5.39
C ARG A 374 74.49 -42.05 5.23
#